data_AF-X1K1Y9-F1
#
_entry.id   AF-X1K1Y9-F1
#
_cell.length_a   1.000
_cell.length_b   1.000
_cell.length_c   1.000
_cell.angle_alpha   90.00
_cell.angle_beta   90.00
_cell.angle_gamma   90.00
#
_symmetry.space_group_name_H-M   'P 1'
#
loop_
_entity.id
_entity.type
_entity.pdbx_description
1 polymer ?
#
loop_
_entity_poly.entity_id
_entity_poly.type
_entity_poly.pdbx_seq_one_letter_code
_entity_poly.pdbx_strand_id
1 'polypeptide(L)'
;AEIPGSARHSMRFAVSVAVRLNAAVIESIRMGPTQEYYSEYKTVNALLLELGEYTANMLREHGYEAVPGVPTNVGIDPTTYSTTLPHKTVATRAGLGWIGKCALLVTKEYGSAIRINTVLTNASLDTAVPVNHSSCGDCMICVDVCPGKAPSGENWDVNLHRDSFFNQS
;
A
#
# COMPACT_ATOMS: atom_id res chain seq x y z
N ALA A 1 1.16 -8.93 11.96
CA ALA A 1 -0.08 -8.70 12.71
C ALA A 1 -1.29 -9.13 11.86
N GLU A 2 -2.32 -9.66 12.50
CA GLU A 2 -3.58 -10.00 11.85
C GLU A 2 -4.41 -8.73 11.59
N ILE A 3 -5.03 -8.62 10.42
CA ILE A 3 -5.93 -7.49 10.13
C ILE A 3 -7.28 -7.79 10.82
N PRO A 4 -7.82 -6.91 11.67
CA PRO A 4 -9.09 -7.14 12.37
C PRO A 4 -10.24 -7.48 11.42
N GLY A 5 -11.19 -8.30 11.88
CA GLY A 5 -12.36 -8.68 11.07
C GLY A 5 -13.21 -7.48 10.65
N SER A 6 -13.35 -6.48 11.52
CA SER A 6 -14.05 -5.21 11.23
C SER A 6 -13.42 -4.46 10.05
N ALA A 7 -12.08 -4.39 10.02
CA ALA A 7 -11.33 -3.77 8.93
C ALA A 7 -11.47 -4.50 7.59
N ARG A 8 -11.81 -5.80 7.62
CA ARG A 8 -11.98 -6.65 6.44
C ARG A 8 -13.44 -6.95 6.10
N HIS A 9 -14.41 -6.30 6.74
CA HIS A 9 -15.84 -6.62 6.57
C HIS A 9 -16.14 -8.13 6.73
N SER A 10 -15.43 -8.79 7.65
CA SER A 10 -15.46 -10.25 7.86
C SER A 10 -15.05 -11.11 6.64
N MET A 11 -14.56 -10.49 5.56
CA MET A 11 -14.08 -11.17 4.37
C MET A 11 -12.71 -11.80 4.61
N ARG A 12 -12.52 -13.01 4.07
CA ARG A 12 -11.29 -13.80 4.27
C ARG A 12 -10.26 -13.61 3.17
N PHE A 13 -10.67 -13.18 1.99
CA PHE A 13 -9.80 -13.01 0.82
C PHE A 13 -9.74 -11.55 0.40
N ALA A 14 -8.68 -11.22 -0.31
CA ALA A 14 -8.49 -9.90 -0.88
C ALA A 14 -7.69 -9.98 -2.18
N VAL A 15 -8.04 -9.15 -3.16
CA VAL A 15 -7.25 -8.88 -4.35
C VAL A 15 -6.53 -7.56 -4.14
N SER A 16 -5.20 -7.54 -4.31
CA SER A 16 -4.42 -6.31 -4.26
C SER A 16 -4.02 -5.90 -5.67
N VAL A 17 -4.31 -4.66 -6.05
CA VAL A 17 -3.96 -4.09 -7.36
C VAL A 17 -2.92 -3.01 -7.15
N ALA A 18 -1.87 -3.00 -7.99
CA ALA A 18 -0.86 -1.96 -8.01
C ALA A 18 -0.75 -1.35 -9.41
N VAL A 19 -0.62 -0.03 -9.48
CA VAL A 19 -0.37 0.70 -10.72
C VAL A 19 0.91 1.51 -10.55
N ARG A 20 1.83 1.37 -11.50
CA ARG A 20 3.10 2.12 -11.50
C ARG A 20 2.87 3.59 -11.81
N LEU A 21 3.64 4.44 -11.15
CA LEU A 21 3.77 5.85 -11.49
C LEU A 21 4.80 6.00 -12.61
N ASN A 22 4.66 7.06 -13.41
CA ASN A 22 5.65 7.40 -14.42
C ASN A 22 6.99 7.77 -13.77
N ALA A 23 8.05 7.03 -14.10
CA ALA A 23 9.38 7.22 -13.51
C ALA A 23 9.93 8.63 -13.71
N ALA A 24 9.75 9.24 -14.89
CA ALA A 24 10.21 10.60 -15.16
C ALA A 24 9.49 11.64 -14.28
N VAL A 25 8.21 11.43 -13.99
CA VAL A 25 7.43 12.28 -13.07
C VAL A 25 7.90 12.09 -11.62
N ILE A 26 8.28 10.88 -11.23
CA ILE A 26 8.82 10.62 -9.88
C ILE A 26 10.23 11.19 -9.73
N GLU A 27 11.03 11.19 -10.78
CA GLU A 27 12.36 11.80 -10.75
C GLU A 27 12.33 13.33 -10.63
N SER A 28 11.24 13.97 -11.06
CA SER A 28 11.12 15.44 -11.00
C SER A 28 10.78 15.97 -9.61
N ILE A 29 10.27 15.12 -8.70
CA ILE A 29 9.81 15.56 -7.37
C ILE A 29 10.92 15.59 -6.29
N ARG A 30 12.19 15.63 -6.68
CA ARG A 30 13.34 15.67 -5.74
C ARG A 30 13.27 16.84 -4.76
N MET A 31 12.74 17.98 -5.21
CA MET A 31 12.56 19.19 -4.40
C MET A 31 11.13 19.34 -3.87
N GLY A 32 10.31 18.30 -4.00
CA GLY A 32 8.90 18.30 -3.61
C GLY A 32 7.93 18.08 -4.78
N PRO A 33 6.63 17.94 -4.49
CA PRO A 33 5.61 17.65 -5.50
C PRO A 33 5.49 18.74 -6.58
N THR A 34 5.40 18.33 -7.85
CA THR A 34 5.14 19.23 -8.98
C THR A 34 3.69 19.10 -9.48
N GLN A 35 3.25 20.01 -10.36
CA GLN A 35 1.93 19.93 -10.97
C GLN A 35 1.75 18.65 -11.80
N GLU A 36 2.80 18.21 -12.50
CA GLU A 36 2.83 16.96 -13.26
C GLU A 36 2.65 15.76 -12.34
N TYR A 37 3.31 15.76 -11.18
CA TYR A 37 3.11 14.73 -10.16
C TYR A 37 1.68 14.70 -9.64
N TYR A 38 1.06 15.85 -9.37
CA TYR A 38 -0.34 15.88 -8.94
C TYR A 38 -1.30 15.36 -10.02
N SER A 39 -1.04 15.67 -11.29
CA SER A 39 -1.81 15.15 -12.42
C SER A 39 -1.68 13.63 -12.54
N GLU A 40 -0.44 13.11 -12.51
CA GLU A 40 -0.16 11.67 -12.52
C GLU A 40 -0.83 10.97 -11.33
N TYR A 41 -0.69 11.51 -10.13
CA TYR A 41 -1.31 11.01 -8.91
C TYR A 41 -2.83 10.90 -9.04
N LYS A 42 -3.50 11.93 -9.58
CA LYS A 42 -4.95 11.93 -9.80
C LYS A 42 -5.36 10.87 -10.83
N THR A 43 -4.67 10.83 -11.96
CA THR A 43 -4.92 9.85 -13.03
C THR A 43 -4.79 8.42 -12.53
N VAL A 44 -3.68 8.10 -11.86
CA VAL A 44 -3.41 6.75 -11.35
C VAL A 44 -4.40 6.34 -10.25
N ASN A 45 -4.81 7.27 -9.38
CA ASN A 45 -5.84 6.98 -8.38
C ASN A 45 -7.23 6.75 -9.01
N ALA A 46 -7.59 7.51 -10.05
CA ALA A 46 -8.83 7.29 -10.77
C ALA A 46 -8.85 5.90 -11.44
N LEU A 47 -7.73 5.50 -12.07
CA LEU A 47 -7.60 4.17 -12.64
C LEU A 47 -7.69 3.07 -11.56
N LEU A 48 -7.06 3.25 -10.40
CA LEU A 48 -7.16 2.28 -9.30
C LEU A 48 -8.58 2.13 -8.74
N LEU A 49 -9.36 3.21 -8.75
CA LEU A 49 -10.77 3.17 -8.38
C LEU A 49 -11.57 2.36 -9.39
N GLU A 50 -11.38 2.63 -10.68
CA GLU A 50 -12.03 1.90 -11.78
C GLU A 50 -11.68 0.41 -11.74
N LEU A 51 -10.39 0.07 -11.61
CA LEU A 51 -9.94 -1.32 -11.51
C LEU A 51 -10.49 -2.02 -10.26
N GLY A 52 -10.61 -1.31 -9.15
CA GLY A 52 -11.20 -1.83 -7.92
C GLY A 52 -12.67 -2.18 -8.10
N GLU A 53 -13.46 -1.26 -8.66
CA GLU A 53 -14.88 -1.47 -8.97
C GLU A 53 -15.08 -2.58 -10.00
N TYR A 54 -14.29 -2.57 -11.08
CA TYR A 54 -14.34 -3.61 -12.10
C TYR A 54 -14.08 -5.00 -11.50
N THR A 55 -13.03 -5.15 -10.70
CA THR A 55 -12.70 -6.40 -10.02
C THR A 55 -13.83 -6.83 -9.06
N ALA A 56 -14.40 -5.90 -8.30
CA ALA A 56 -15.51 -6.20 -7.40
C ALA A 56 -16.76 -6.66 -8.17
N ASN A 57 -17.08 -6.01 -9.29
CA ASN A 57 -18.21 -6.37 -10.13
C ASN A 57 -18.04 -7.75 -10.77
N MET A 58 -16.84 -8.06 -11.28
CA MET A 58 -16.55 -9.41 -11.78
C MET A 58 -16.81 -10.48 -10.71
N LEU A 59 -16.36 -10.26 -9.48
CA LEU A 59 -16.60 -11.21 -8.38
C LEU A 59 -18.10 -11.33 -8.03
N ARG A 60 -18.82 -10.20 -8.01
CA ARG A 60 -20.26 -10.16 -7.76
C ARG A 60 -21.06 -10.88 -8.84
N GLU A 61 -20.69 -10.72 -10.11
CA GLU A 61 -21.30 -11.44 -11.25
C GLU A 61 -21.15 -12.96 -11.14
N HIS A 62 -20.09 -13.42 -10.45
CA HIS A 62 -19.86 -14.83 -10.14
C HIS A 62 -20.51 -15.28 -8.81
N GLY A 63 -21.35 -14.43 -8.20
CA GLY A 63 -22.12 -14.77 -7.00
C GLY A 63 -21.40 -14.55 -5.68
N TYR A 64 -20.24 -13.88 -5.68
CA TYR A 64 -19.48 -13.60 -4.46
C TYR A 64 -19.78 -12.21 -3.90
N GLU A 65 -19.58 -12.05 -2.59
CA GLU A 65 -19.53 -10.72 -1.99
C GLU A 65 -18.16 -10.11 -2.27
N ALA A 66 -18.13 -8.87 -2.75
CA ALA A 66 -16.90 -8.13 -2.94
C ALA A 66 -17.11 -6.66 -2.57
N VAL A 67 -16.12 -6.07 -1.88
CA VAL A 67 -16.11 -4.67 -1.47
C VAL A 67 -14.82 -4.04 -1.97
N PRO A 68 -14.89 -3.08 -2.92
CA PRO A 68 -13.72 -2.34 -3.33
C PRO A 68 -13.24 -1.43 -2.21
N GLY A 69 -11.93 -1.30 -2.10
CA GLY A 69 -11.27 -0.51 -1.09
C GLY A 69 -11.50 0.97 -1.32
N VAL A 70 -11.67 1.69 -0.21
CA VAL A 70 -11.85 3.14 -0.23
C VAL A 70 -10.47 3.80 -0.43
N PRO A 71 -10.39 4.88 -1.23
CA PRO A 71 -9.18 5.69 -1.31
C PRO A 71 -8.65 6.09 0.07
N THR A 72 -7.33 6.04 0.23
CA THR A 72 -6.67 6.30 1.53
C THR A 72 -6.72 7.75 2.01
N ASN A 73 -7.37 8.64 1.26
CA ASN A 73 -7.64 10.02 1.65
C ASN A 73 -9.04 10.21 2.25
N VAL A 74 -9.81 9.13 2.44
CA VAL A 74 -11.16 9.15 3.02
C VAL A 74 -11.18 8.29 4.28
N GLY A 75 -11.88 8.74 5.32
CA GLY A 75 -12.04 7.96 6.56
C GLY A 75 -10.74 7.78 7.35
N ILE A 76 -9.83 8.76 7.29
CA ILE A 76 -8.61 8.79 8.10
C ILE A 76 -9.01 9.11 9.55
N ASP A 77 -8.59 8.25 10.48
CA ASP A 77 -8.68 8.53 11.90
C ASP A 77 -7.76 9.72 12.25
N PRO A 78 -8.27 10.84 12.78
CA PRO A 78 -7.48 12.04 12.99
C PRO A 78 -6.47 11.92 14.14
N THR A 79 -6.58 10.89 14.98
CA THR A 79 -5.68 10.66 16.13
C THR A 79 -4.55 9.73 15.74
N THR A 80 -4.86 8.63 15.06
CA THR A 80 -3.88 7.59 14.70
C THR A 80 -3.33 7.76 13.28
N TYR A 81 -3.95 8.62 12.47
CA TYR A 81 -3.68 8.79 11.04
C TYR A 81 -3.73 7.46 10.27
N SER A 82 -4.60 6.57 10.71
CA SER A 82 -4.81 5.26 10.10
C SER A 82 -6.10 5.24 9.28
N THR A 83 -6.13 4.36 8.29
CA THR A 83 -7.32 4.06 7.50
C THR A 83 -7.89 2.72 7.95
N THR A 84 -9.18 2.48 7.69
CA THR A 84 -9.88 1.24 8.07
C THR A 84 -9.14 -0.01 7.60
N LEU A 85 -8.61 -0.02 6.38
CA LEU A 85 -7.87 -1.15 5.81
C LEU A 85 -6.41 -0.76 5.53
N PRO A 86 -5.41 -1.50 6.07
CA PRO A 86 -4.01 -1.25 5.77
C PRO A 86 -3.61 -1.87 4.43
N HIS A 87 -3.82 -1.14 3.32
CA HIS A 87 -3.54 -1.64 1.96
C HIS A 87 -2.12 -2.19 1.77
N LYS A 88 -1.10 -1.58 2.38
CA LYS A 88 0.29 -2.05 2.31
C LYS A 88 0.45 -3.46 2.90
N THR A 89 -0.23 -3.74 4.02
CA THR A 89 -0.24 -5.07 4.66
C THR A 89 -0.97 -6.10 3.81
N VAL A 90 -2.04 -5.70 3.10
CA VAL A 90 -2.70 -6.59 2.14
C VAL A 90 -1.77 -6.89 0.96
N ALA A 91 -1.09 -5.89 0.44
CA ALA A 91 -0.16 -6.03 -0.67
C ALA A 91 1.04 -6.94 -0.35
N THR A 92 1.59 -6.87 0.88
CA THR A 92 2.68 -7.78 1.29
C THR A 92 2.18 -9.23 1.40
N ARG A 93 0.96 -9.43 1.91
CA ARG A 93 0.29 -10.75 1.95
C ARG A 93 -0.04 -11.29 0.57
N ALA A 94 -0.36 -10.41 -0.38
CA ALA A 94 -0.57 -10.74 -1.78
C ALA A 94 0.74 -10.93 -2.57
N GLY A 95 1.90 -10.90 -1.90
CA GLY A 95 3.19 -11.15 -2.52
C GLY A 95 3.73 -10.02 -3.39
N LEU A 96 3.13 -8.82 -3.37
CA LEU A 96 3.53 -7.71 -4.24
C LEU A 96 4.90 -7.12 -3.87
N GLY A 97 5.27 -7.19 -2.60
CA GLY A 97 6.51 -6.58 -2.10
C GLY A 97 6.58 -6.50 -0.59
N TRP A 98 7.53 -5.70 -0.10
CA TRP A 98 7.77 -5.48 1.34
C TRP A 98 7.58 -4.01 1.71
N ILE A 99 7.43 -3.71 3.00
CA ILE A 99 7.47 -2.32 3.47
C ILE A 99 8.94 -1.92 3.62
N GLY A 100 9.37 -0.89 2.88
CA GLY A 100 10.73 -0.36 2.96
C GLY A 100 10.95 0.53 4.18
N LYS A 101 12.20 0.88 4.48
CA LYS A 101 12.56 1.86 5.54
C LYS A 101 11.90 3.22 5.33
N CYS A 102 11.56 3.58 4.08
CA CYS A 102 10.76 4.77 3.75
C CYS A 102 9.26 4.66 4.13
N ALA A 103 8.86 3.58 4.82
CA ALA A 103 7.48 3.25 5.18
C ALA A 103 6.51 3.07 4.00
N LEU A 104 6.99 3.03 2.75
CA LEU A 104 6.19 2.71 1.57
C LEU A 104 6.30 1.23 1.21
N LEU A 105 5.31 0.71 0.47
CA LEU A 105 5.44 -0.59 -0.16
C LEU A 105 6.49 -0.47 -1.28
N VAL A 106 7.43 -1.42 -1.32
CA VAL A 106 8.49 -1.52 -2.32
C VAL A 106 8.32 -2.84 -3.06
N THR A 107 8.24 -2.76 -4.38
CA THR A 107 8.19 -3.93 -5.27
C THR A 107 9.55 -4.14 -5.93
N LYS A 108 9.83 -5.38 -6.37
CA LYS A 108 11.11 -5.69 -7.03
C LYS A 108 11.30 -4.94 -8.35
N GLU A 109 10.22 -4.74 -9.10
CA GLU A 109 10.27 -4.17 -10.46
C GLU A 109 10.16 -2.64 -10.46
N TYR A 110 9.27 -2.07 -9.64
CA TYR A 110 8.93 -0.65 -9.69
C TYR A 110 9.36 0.14 -8.44
N GLY A 111 10.04 -0.51 -7.50
CA GLY A 111 10.38 0.10 -6.22
C GLY A 111 9.12 0.59 -5.49
N SER A 112 9.21 1.76 -4.86
CA SER A 112 8.07 2.43 -4.20
C SER A 112 7.26 3.34 -5.12
N ALA A 113 7.59 3.41 -6.42
CA ALA A 113 6.91 4.27 -7.40
C ALA A 113 5.60 3.63 -7.90
N ILE A 114 4.74 3.23 -6.96
CA ILE A 114 3.46 2.59 -7.23
C ILE A 114 2.36 3.18 -6.34
N ARG A 115 1.13 3.04 -6.80
CA ARG A 115 -0.08 3.24 -6.02
C ARG A 115 -0.81 1.90 -5.91
N ILE A 116 -1.53 1.69 -4.82
CA ILE A 116 -2.20 0.41 -4.54
C ILE A 116 -3.66 0.62 -4.16
N ASN A 117 -4.48 -0.37 -4.50
CA ASN A 117 -5.85 -0.52 -4.01
C ASN A 117 -6.11 -1.99 -3.64
N THR A 118 -7.17 -2.24 -2.89
CA THR A 118 -7.55 -3.58 -2.42
C THR A 118 -9.03 -3.81 -2.67
N VAL A 119 -9.41 -5.01 -3.08
CA VAL A 119 -10.81 -5.47 -3.09
C VAL A 119 -10.91 -6.62 -2.11
N LEU A 120 -11.78 -6.52 -1.12
CA LEU A 120 -12.07 -7.59 -0.18
C LEU A 120 -13.15 -8.51 -0.78
N THR A 121 -13.09 -9.80 -0.52
CA THR A 121 -14.10 -10.76 -1.00
C THR A 121 -14.24 -12.01 -0.15
N ASN A 122 -15.40 -12.65 -0.21
CA ASN A 122 -15.62 -14.00 0.32
C ASN A 122 -15.28 -15.12 -0.69
N ALA A 123 -14.95 -14.78 -1.94
CA ALA A 123 -14.52 -15.73 -2.95
C ALA A 123 -13.26 -16.48 -2.48
N SER A 124 -13.28 -17.80 -2.57
CA SER A 124 -12.13 -18.63 -2.23
C SER A 124 -11.11 -18.60 -3.36
N LEU A 125 -10.16 -17.67 -3.27
CA LEU A 125 -9.12 -17.46 -4.28
C LEU A 125 -7.84 -18.22 -3.93
N ASP A 126 -7.12 -18.67 -4.95
CA ASP A 126 -5.73 -19.09 -4.79
C ASP A 126 -4.88 -17.89 -4.34
N THR A 127 -4.08 -18.08 -3.30
CA THR A 127 -3.32 -17.00 -2.69
C THR A 127 -1.84 -17.06 -3.09
N ALA A 128 -1.26 -15.87 -3.30
CA ALA A 128 0.17 -15.73 -3.49
C ALA A 128 0.95 -16.03 -2.20
N VAL A 129 2.26 -16.26 -2.34
CA VAL A 129 3.16 -16.41 -1.19
C VAL A 129 3.37 -15.04 -0.52
N PRO A 130 3.06 -14.89 0.78
CA PRO A 130 3.29 -13.63 1.49
C PRO A 130 4.78 -13.24 1.58
N VAL A 131 5.05 -11.94 1.49
CA VAL A 131 6.36 -11.37 1.81
C VAL A 131 6.34 -10.89 3.26
N ASN A 132 7.08 -11.56 4.14
CA ASN A 132 7.04 -11.31 5.59
C ASN A 132 8.22 -10.47 6.12
N HIS A 133 9.24 -10.20 5.30
CA HIS A 133 10.45 -9.49 5.68
C HIS A 133 10.85 -8.44 4.64
N SER A 134 11.46 -7.36 5.11
CA SER A 134 12.07 -6.34 4.27
C SER A 134 13.24 -6.90 3.48
N SER A 135 13.41 -6.42 2.25
CA SER A 135 14.63 -6.63 1.46
C SER A 135 15.55 -5.40 1.46
N CYS A 136 15.37 -4.45 2.39
CA CYS A 136 16.26 -3.28 2.50
C CYS A 136 17.66 -3.63 3.03
N GLY A 137 17.78 -4.61 3.92
CA GLY A 137 19.07 -4.99 4.54
C GLY A 137 19.76 -3.78 5.19
N ASP A 138 21.02 -3.55 4.83
CA ASP A 138 21.86 -2.46 5.35
C ASP A 138 21.67 -1.14 4.60
N CYS A 139 20.80 -1.07 3.59
CA CYS A 139 20.55 0.16 2.83
C CYS A 139 19.93 1.24 3.74
N MET A 140 20.49 2.45 3.74
CA MET A 140 20.04 3.59 4.56
C MET A 140 19.66 4.83 3.72
N ILE A 141 19.68 4.74 2.39
CA ILE A 141 19.53 5.89 1.47
C ILE A 141 18.33 6.77 1.82
N CYS A 142 17.13 6.19 1.99
CA CYS A 142 15.93 6.96 2.30
C CYS A 142 15.92 7.57 3.71
N VAL A 143 16.65 6.97 4.65
CA VAL A 143 16.79 7.45 6.03
C VAL A 143 17.70 8.68 6.02
N ASP A 144 18.85 8.57 5.35
CA ASP A 144 19.90 9.59 5.32
C ASP A 144 19.46 10.87 4.62
N VAL A 145 18.67 10.74 3.53
CA VAL A 145 18.20 11.89 2.76
C VAL A 145 16.95 12.54 3.34
N CYS A 146 16.26 11.92 4.30
CA CYS A 146 15.00 12.44 4.83
C CYS A 146 15.26 13.73 5.65
N PRO A 147 14.79 14.91 5.21
CA PRO A 147 15.07 16.16 5.92
C PRO A 147 14.46 16.17 7.33
N GLY A 148 13.32 15.50 7.50
CA GLY A 148 12.64 15.36 8.79
C GLY A 148 13.18 14.25 9.67
N LYS A 149 14.19 13.47 9.21
CA LYS A 149 14.73 12.30 9.91
C LYS A 149 13.64 11.35 10.43
N ALA A 150 12.54 11.24 9.67
CA ALA A 150 11.35 10.55 10.12
C ALA A 150 11.58 9.03 10.25
N PRO A 151 12.18 8.32 9.28
CA PRO A 151 12.44 6.89 9.41
C PRO A 151 13.46 6.55 10.50
N SER A 152 13.19 5.51 11.30
CA SER A 152 14.13 4.94 12.27
C SER A 152 15.26 4.15 11.62
N GLY A 153 15.02 3.65 10.41
CA GLY A 153 15.95 2.78 9.68
C GLY A 153 15.84 1.30 10.04
N GLU A 154 14.90 0.93 10.90
CA GLU A 154 14.61 -0.48 11.20
C GLU A 154 14.11 -1.25 9.97
N ASN A 155 14.52 -2.51 9.87
CA ASN A 155 14.00 -3.38 8.84
C ASN A 155 12.61 -3.89 9.23
N TRP A 156 11.66 -3.68 8.34
CA TRP A 156 10.31 -4.22 8.50
C TRP A 156 10.30 -5.76 8.55
N ASP A 157 9.46 -6.29 9.42
CA ASP A 157 8.87 -7.62 9.28
C ASP A 157 7.38 -7.58 9.65
N VAL A 158 6.68 -8.69 9.40
CA VAL A 158 5.23 -8.80 9.64
C VAL A 158 4.82 -8.55 11.10
N ASN A 159 5.72 -8.67 12.07
CA ASN A 159 5.46 -8.48 13.50
C ASN A 159 5.86 -7.08 13.98
N LEU A 160 6.62 -6.31 13.20
CA LEU A 160 7.01 -4.96 13.55
C LEU A 160 5.79 -4.03 13.63
N HIS A 161 5.68 -3.31 14.75
CA HIS A 161 4.63 -2.31 14.93
C HIS A 161 4.92 -1.08 14.07
N ARG A 162 3.86 -0.46 13.50
CA ARG A 162 4.00 0.72 12.63
C ARG A 162 4.81 1.84 13.31
N ASP A 163 4.56 2.08 14.59
CA ASP A 163 5.15 3.21 15.30
C ASP A 163 6.65 3.02 15.55
N SER A 164 7.17 1.80 15.42
CA SER A 164 8.61 1.51 15.47
C SER A 164 9.37 2.02 14.23
N PHE A 165 8.67 2.29 13.12
CA PHE A 165 9.29 2.82 11.91
C PHE A 165 9.72 4.28 12.02
N PHE A 166 9.18 5.02 12.97
CA PHE A 166 9.36 6.46 13.03
C PHE A 166 10.15 6.84 14.27
N ASN A 167 11.12 7.73 14.09
CA ASN A 167 11.76 8.37 15.23
C ASN A 167 10.71 9.22 15.95
N GLN A 168 10.50 8.96 17.23
CA GLN A 168 9.64 9.81 18.06
C GLN A 168 10.39 11.14 18.30
N SER A 169 9.80 12.25 17.84
CA SER A 169 10.28 13.61 18.07
C SER A 169 9.85 14.15 19.42
#